data_AF-I4D889-F1
#
_entry.id   AF-I4D889-F1
#
_cell.length_a   1.000
_cell.length_b   1.000
_cell.length_c   1.000
_cell.angle_alpha   90.00
_cell.angle_beta   90.00
_cell.angle_gamma   90.00
#
_symmetry.space_group_name_H-M   'P 1'
#
loop_
_entity.id
_entity.type
_entity.pdbx_description
1 polymer ?
#
loop_
_entity_poly.entity_id
_entity_poly.type
_entity_poly.pdbx_seq_one_letter_code
_entity_poly.pdbx_strand_id
1 'polypeptide(L)'
;MNTYRPSQSSNVWMIAIKLLVLILGLYISAVVLGKVFTWLFAIAFFLIRFVVIIAASFLVLHVLLKLLFKIDLIKVVFGSRFTQRF
;
A
#
# COMPACT_ATOMS: atom_id res chain seq x y z
N MET A 1 30.63 -44.79 43.56
CA MET A 1 29.95 -44.61 42.25
C MET A 1 29.21 -43.29 42.32
N ASN A 2 29.79 -42.22 41.77
CA ASN A 2 29.32 -40.85 41.99
C ASN A 2 28.11 -40.56 41.09
N THR A 3 26.95 -40.33 41.69
CA THR A 3 25.71 -40.05 40.98
C THR A 3 25.70 -38.58 40.54
N TYR A 4 26.08 -38.33 39.28
CA TYR A 4 25.89 -37.03 38.63
C TYR A 4 24.39 -36.81 38.44
N ARG A 5 23.77 -35.97 39.26
CA ARG A 5 22.38 -35.53 39.03
C ARG A 5 22.41 -34.38 38.01
N PRO A 6 21.81 -34.51 36.82
CA PRO A 6 21.69 -33.39 35.90
C PRO A 6 20.86 -32.30 36.57
N SER A 7 21.44 -31.12 36.73
CA SER A 7 20.79 -29.99 37.39
C SER A 7 19.63 -29.49 36.52
N GLN A 8 18.42 -29.47 37.10
CA GLN A 8 17.20 -28.88 36.50
C GLN A 8 17.42 -27.46 35.94
N SER A 9 18.43 -26.75 36.46
CA SER A 9 18.92 -25.45 36.00
C SER A 9 19.18 -25.40 34.48
N SER A 10 19.76 -26.44 33.88
CA SER A 10 20.11 -26.47 32.46
C SER A 10 18.91 -26.24 31.54
N ASN A 11 17.76 -26.88 31.84
CA ASN A 11 16.56 -26.74 31.03
C ASN A 11 15.96 -25.34 31.10
N VAL A 12 15.99 -24.69 32.28
CA VAL A 12 15.47 -23.33 32.46
C VAL A 12 16.32 -22.32 31.68
N TRP A 13 17.65 -22.45 31.73
CA TRP A 13 18.56 -21.62 30.93
C TRP A 13 18.34 -21.78 29.43
N MET A 14 18.14 -23.02 28.96
CA MET A 14 17.89 -23.29 27.55
C MET A 14 16.54 -22.72 27.07
N ILE A 15 15.51 -22.76 27.90
CA ILE A 15 14.21 -22.13 27.63
C ILE A 15 14.32 -20.61 27.56
N ALA A 16 15.05 -19.99 28.51
CA ALA A 16 15.24 -18.55 28.55
C ALA A 16 15.95 -18.03 27.29
N ILE A 17 17.01 -18.70 26.84
CA ILE A 17 17.73 -18.34 25.61
C ILE A 17 16.80 -18.47 24.39
N LYS A 18 16.00 -19.54 24.32
CA LYS A 18 15.07 -19.77 23.21
C LYS A 18 14.00 -18.67 23.12
N LEU A 19 13.48 -18.24 24.26
CA LEU A 19 12.55 -17.10 24.36
C LEU A 19 13.22 -15.79 23.95
N LEU A 20 14.46 -15.56 24.38
CA LEU A 20 15.21 -14.35 24.04
C LEU A 20 15.44 -14.25 22.53
N VAL A 21 15.83 -15.35 21.88
CA VAL A 21 15.98 -15.43 20.41
C VAL A 21 14.65 -15.21 19.69
N LEU A 22 13.55 -15.77 20.21
CA LEU A 22 12.20 -15.58 19.65
C LEU A 22 11.82 -14.09 19.65
N ILE A 23 12.00 -13.41 20.79
CA ILE A 23 11.67 -11.99 20.95
C ILE A 23 12.54 -11.13 20.04
N LEU A 24 13.84 -11.43 19.93
CA LEU A 24 14.75 -10.74 19.02
C LEU A 24 14.32 -10.90 17.55
N GLY A 25 14.00 -12.13 17.13
CA GLY A 25 13.53 -12.40 15.78
C GLY A 25 12.23 -11.66 15.46
N LEU A 26 11.29 -11.64 16.41
CA LEU A 26 10.03 -10.94 16.26
C LEU A 26 10.22 -9.41 16.19
N TYR A 27 11.11 -8.87 17.01
CA TYR A 27 11.46 -7.45 16.99
C TYR A 27 12.06 -7.04 15.65
N ILE A 28 13.03 -7.80 15.14
CA ILE A 28 13.66 -7.53 13.83
C ILE A 28 12.60 -7.61 12.72
N SER A 29 11.74 -8.63 12.77
CA SER A 29 10.65 -8.78 11.81
C SER A 29 9.74 -7.54 11.81
N ALA A 30 9.31 -7.06 12.98
CA ALA A 30 8.47 -5.88 13.09
C ALA A 30 9.15 -4.60 12.57
N VAL A 31 10.44 -4.42 12.87
CA VAL A 31 11.21 -3.25 12.39
C VAL A 31 11.35 -3.25 10.86
N VAL A 32 11.64 -4.42 10.27
CA VAL A 32 11.76 -4.56 8.82
C VAL A 32 10.39 -4.34 8.16
N LEU A 33 9.33 -4.97 8.70
CA LEU A 33 7.98 -4.80 8.17
C LEU A 33 7.55 -3.34 8.17
N GLY A 34 7.78 -2.61 9.26
CA GLY A 34 7.44 -1.19 9.35
C GLY A 34 8.14 -0.32 8.29
N LYS A 35 9.43 -0.55 8.05
CA LYS A 35 10.19 0.15 7.00
C LYS A 35 9.67 -0.18 5.59
N VAL A 36 9.42 -1.45 5.31
CA VAL A 36 8.93 -1.90 4.00
C VAL A 36 7.53 -1.35 3.73
N PHE A 37 6.63 -1.39 4.71
CA PHE A 37 5.30 -0.82 4.58
C PHE A 37 5.36 0.69 4.32
N THR A 38 6.19 1.43 5.06
CA THR A 38 6.34 2.89 4.86
C THR A 38 6.78 3.20 3.43
N TRP A 39 7.72 2.42 2.89
CA TRP A 39 8.20 2.59 1.52
C TRP A 39 7.11 2.27 0.48
N LEU A 40 6.38 1.16 0.66
CA LEU A 40 5.25 0.78 -0.20
C LEU A 40 4.13 1.83 -0.16
N PHE A 41 3.76 2.33 1.02
CA PHE A 41 2.75 3.37 1.17
C PHE A 41 3.18 4.68 0.51
N ALA A 42 4.47 5.06 0.61
CA ALA A 42 4.97 6.26 -0.05
C ALA A 42 4.82 6.17 -1.58
N ILE A 43 5.17 5.02 -2.16
CA ILE A 43 5.04 4.77 -3.61
C ILE A 43 3.58 4.74 -4.04
N ALA A 44 2.72 4.01 -3.30
CA ALA A 44 1.30 3.93 -3.60
C ALA A 44 0.63 5.31 -3.51
N PHE A 45 0.94 6.09 -2.47
CA PHE A 45 0.40 7.43 -2.31
C PHE A 45 0.86 8.37 -3.44
N PHE A 46 2.11 8.27 -3.86
CA PHE A 46 2.61 9.03 -5.00
C PHE A 46 1.86 8.69 -6.29
N LEU A 47 1.62 7.40 -6.53
CA LEU A 47 0.88 6.92 -7.70
C LEU A 47 -0.57 7.42 -7.69
N ILE A 48 -1.27 7.30 -6.55
CA ILE A 48 -2.63 7.80 -6.38
C ILE A 48 -2.68 9.31 -6.63
N ARG A 49 -1.74 10.08 -6.07
CA ARG A 49 -1.67 11.53 -6.27
C ARG A 49 -1.54 11.88 -7.75
N PHE A 50 -0.72 11.14 -8.50
CA PHE A 50 -0.57 11.34 -9.93
C PHE A 50 -1.88 11.10 -10.69
N VAL A 51 -2.58 10.01 -10.38
CA VAL A 51 -3.89 9.68 -10.97
C VAL A 51 -4.92 10.76 -10.65
N VAL A 52 -4.96 11.24 -9.40
CA VAL A 52 -5.90 12.29 -8.97
C VAL A 52 -5.63 13.60 -9.72
N ILE A 53 -4.37 13.99 -9.91
CA ILE A 53 -4.02 15.20 -10.68
C ILE A 53 -4.50 15.08 -12.14
N ILE A 54 -4.28 13.92 -12.77
CA ILE A 54 -4.74 13.69 -14.15
C ILE A 54 -6.26 13.76 -14.23
N ALA A 55 -6.96 13.07 -13.31
CA ALA A 55 -8.42 13.06 -13.28
C ALA A 55 -8.99 14.46 -13.04
N ALA A 56 -8.43 15.22 -12.10
CA ALA A 56 -8.83 16.60 -11.83
C ALA A 56 -8.57 17.51 -13.03
N SER A 57 -7.41 17.39 -13.68
CA SER A 57 -7.08 18.16 -14.89
C SER A 57 -8.06 17.85 -16.03
N PHE A 58 -8.38 16.57 -16.25
CA PHE A 58 -9.35 16.17 -17.25
C PHE A 58 -10.75 16.72 -16.96
N LEU A 59 -11.18 16.69 -15.69
CA LEU A 59 -12.46 17.23 -15.27
C LEU A 59 -12.53 18.75 -15.48
N VAL A 60 -11.49 19.48 -15.08
CA VAL A 60 -11.39 20.94 -15.30
C VAL A 60 -11.41 21.27 -16.78
N LEU A 61 -10.62 20.55 -17.59
CA LEU A 61 -10.61 20.72 -19.04
C LEU A 61 -11.98 20.44 -19.66
N HIS A 62 -12.66 19.37 -19.22
CA HIS A 62 -13.99 19.02 -19.69
C HIS A 62 -15.02 20.12 -19.39
N VAL A 63 -15.00 20.65 -18.17
CA VAL A 63 -15.88 21.75 -17.76
C VAL A 63 -15.56 23.03 -18.55
N LEU A 64 -14.29 23.37 -18.71
CA LEU A 64 -13.85 24.55 -19.47
C LEU A 64 -14.31 24.47 -20.93
N LEU A 65 -14.09 23.36 -21.62
CA LEU A 65 -14.53 23.21 -23.01
C LEU A 65 -16.05 23.27 -23.12
N LYS A 66 -16.77 22.66 -22.19
CA LYS A 66 -18.25 22.73 -22.15
C LYS A 66 -18.74 24.15 -21.94
N LEU A 67 -18.08 24.92 -21.08
CA LEU A 67 -18.45 26.31 -20.77
C LEU A 67 -18.08 27.27 -21.92
N LEU A 68 -16.84 27.20 -22.40
CA LEU A 68 -16.29 28.16 -23.36
C LEU A 68 -16.86 27.96 -24.77
N PHE A 69 -17.01 26.70 -25.19
CA PHE A 69 -17.46 26.40 -26.54
C PHE A 69 -18.94 26.02 -26.61
N LYS A 70 -19.62 25.80 -25.48
CA LYS A 70 -20.99 25.24 -25.44
C LYS A 70 -21.10 23.90 -26.19
N ILE A 71 -19.95 23.26 -26.41
CA ILE A 71 -19.79 22.02 -27.14
C ILE A 71 -19.58 20.92 -26.08
N ASP A 72 -20.53 20.00 -25.97
CA ASP A 72 -20.32 18.75 -25.25
C ASP A 72 -19.29 17.93 -26.03
N LEU A 73 -18.09 17.70 -25.45
CA LEU A 73 -17.08 16.82 -26.08
C LEU A 73 -17.63 15.43 -26.36
N ILE A 74 -18.58 14.95 -25.56
CA ILE A 74 -19.29 13.69 -25.79
C ILE A 74 -19.97 13.74 -27.17
N LYS A 75 -20.62 14.85 -27.52
CA LYS A 75 -21.27 15.02 -28.83
C LYS A 75 -20.29 15.11 -29.99
N VAL A 76 -19.08 15.63 -29.76
CA VAL A 76 -18.03 15.77 -30.78
C VAL A 76 -17.26 14.48 -31.00
N VAL A 77 -16.91 13.77 -29.94
CA VAL A 77 -16.14 12.51 -30.00
C VAL A 77 -17.02 11.33 -30.40
N PHE A 78 -18.25 11.22 -29.85
CA PHE A 78 -19.19 10.16 -30.25
C PHE A 78 -19.96 10.48 -31.54
N GLY A 79 -19.84 11.70 -32.06
CA GLY A 79 -20.52 12.15 -33.25
C GLY A 79 -22.05 12.22 -33.09
N SER A 80 -22.68 13.14 -33.81
CA SER A 80 -24.13 13.30 -33.93
C SER A 80 -24.87 12.08 -34.52
N ARG A 81 -24.18 10.96 -34.80
CA ARG A 81 -24.76 9.79 -35.46
C ARG A 81 -25.52 8.85 -34.52
N PHE A 82 -25.35 8.95 -33.21
CA PHE A 82 -26.06 8.08 -32.27
C PHE A 82 -27.47 8.58 -31.90
N THR A 83 -27.77 9.87 -32.12
CA THR A 83 -29.06 10.47 -31.74
C THR A 83 -30.11 10.42 -32.86
N GLN A 84 -29.79 9.90 -34.04
CA GLN A 84 -30.77 9.75 -35.14
C GLN A 84 -31.45 8.37 -35.21
N ARG A 85 -31.24 7.48 -34.22
CA ARG A 85 -31.77 6.11 -34.24
C ARG A 85 -32.57 5.70 -32.99
N PHE A 86 -32.99 6.65 -32.16
CA PHE A 86 -34.00 6.43 -31.12
C PHE A 86 -35.04 7.54 -31.15
#